data_AF-A0A6I7WQ70-F1
#
_entry.id   AF-A0A6I7WQ70-F1
#
_cell.length_a   1.000
_cell.length_b   1.000
_cell.length_c   1.000
_cell.angle_alpha   90.00
_cell.angle_beta   90.00
_cell.angle_gamma   90.00
#
_symmetry.space_group_name_H-M   'P 1'
#
loop_
_entity.id
_entity.type
_entity.pdbx_description
1 polymer ?
#
loop_
_entity_poly.entity_id
_entity_poly.type
_entity_poly.pdbx_seq_one_letter_code
_entity_poly.pdbx_strand_id
1 'polypeptide(L)'
;MPAIQKSGWNLMTQIRQEVKLRDGKVIVRGQIGMRKTVKSADIVLYHKPNLPLAVIEAKANKHEIGKGMQQGLDYARLLEVPFVFASNGDGFIFHDKTNPSQLETEIQLSDFPTPEQLWQKYCAYRGYTAAQLPLITQDYHDDGSGKTPRYYQLQAINKTIEAVSLGKNRMLLVMATGTGKTYTAFQIIWRLWKARQKKRILFLADRNILVDQTR
;
A
#
# COMPACT_ATOMS: atom_id res chain seq x y z
N MET A 1 18.93 5.28 -3.15
CA MET A 1 18.26 5.45 -4.46
C MET A 1 18.97 4.77 -5.64
N PRO A 2 20.28 4.97 -5.89
CA PRO A 2 20.93 4.38 -7.08
C PRO A 2 20.82 2.85 -7.17
N ALA A 3 20.98 2.14 -6.05
CA ALA A 3 20.82 0.68 -5.97
C ALA A 3 19.43 0.21 -6.46
N ILE A 4 18.37 0.87 -5.98
CA ILE A 4 16.97 0.55 -6.31
C ILE A 4 16.73 0.74 -7.82
N GLN A 5 17.20 1.85 -8.40
CA GLN A 5 17.07 2.09 -9.85
C GLN A 5 17.87 1.08 -10.68
N LYS A 6 19.11 0.76 -10.27
CA LYS A 6 19.95 -0.23 -10.94
C LYS A 6 19.33 -1.62 -10.96
N SER A 7 18.56 -1.98 -9.93
CA SER A 7 17.79 -3.24 -9.88
C SER A 7 16.50 -3.23 -10.73
N GLY A 8 16.25 -2.18 -11.52
CA GLY A 8 15.19 -2.14 -12.53
C GLY A 8 13.86 -1.52 -12.08
N TRP A 9 13.80 -0.89 -10.90
CA TRP A 9 12.59 -0.20 -10.43
C TRP A 9 12.34 1.11 -11.18
N ASN A 10 11.11 1.29 -11.68
CA ASN A 10 10.72 2.51 -12.38
C ASN A 10 10.42 3.66 -11.39
N LEU A 11 11.15 4.77 -11.53
CA LEU A 11 11.03 5.94 -10.65
C LEU A 11 9.63 6.59 -10.68
N MET A 12 8.96 6.59 -11.83
CA MET A 12 7.69 7.29 -12.03
C MET A 12 6.49 6.46 -11.60
N THR A 13 6.54 5.14 -11.79
CA THR A 13 5.37 4.26 -11.59
C THR A 13 5.48 3.34 -10.38
N GLN A 14 6.69 3.02 -9.92
CA GLN A 14 6.91 2.00 -8.88
C GLN A 14 7.57 2.54 -7.61
N ILE A 15 8.15 3.73 -7.65
CA ILE A 15 8.81 4.35 -6.49
C ILE A 15 8.01 5.58 -6.05
N ARG A 16 7.71 5.67 -4.75
CA ARG A 16 7.17 6.87 -4.11
C ARG A 16 8.02 7.21 -2.90
N GLN A 17 8.47 8.46 -2.83
CA GLN A 17 9.27 8.98 -1.73
C GLN A 17 8.38 9.77 -0.76
N GLU A 18 8.80 9.88 0.49
CA GLU A 18 8.14 10.66 1.55
C GLU A 18 6.64 10.37 1.70
N VAL A 19 6.27 9.09 1.67
CA VAL A 19 4.87 8.66 1.67
C VAL A 19 4.24 8.92 3.04
N LYS A 20 3.37 9.93 3.10
CA LYS A 20 2.57 10.26 4.27
C LYS A 20 1.45 9.24 4.47
N LEU A 21 1.64 8.30 5.38
CA LEU A 21 0.62 7.29 5.72
C LEU A 21 -0.41 7.80 6.74
N ARG A 22 -0.06 8.79 7.56
CA ARG A 22 -0.94 9.35 8.60
C ARG A 22 -0.75 10.86 8.71
N ASP A 23 -1.84 11.58 8.94
CA ASP A 23 -1.80 13.04 9.11
C ASP A 23 -1.39 13.49 10.51
N GLY A 24 -1.35 12.56 11.48
CA GLY A 24 -1.07 12.85 12.88
C GLY A 24 -2.29 13.12 13.73
N LYS A 25 -2.22 12.70 15.00
CA LYS A 25 -3.33 12.83 15.94
C LYS A 25 -3.48 14.30 16.36
N VAL A 26 -4.70 14.81 16.33
CA VAL A 26 -5.04 16.10 16.95
C VAL A 26 -5.03 15.91 18.48
N ILE A 27 -4.26 16.75 19.16
CA ILE A 27 -4.12 16.79 20.62
C ILE A 27 -4.64 18.16 21.05
N VAL A 28 -5.64 18.15 21.93
CA VAL A 28 -6.22 19.36 22.51
C VAL A 28 -5.76 19.43 23.97
N ARG A 29 -5.18 20.56 24.37
CA ARG A 29 -4.82 20.88 25.76
C ARG A 29 -5.36 22.27 26.09
N GLY A 30 -6.39 22.32 26.93
CA GLY A 30 -7.13 23.57 27.20
C GLY A 30 -7.75 24.11 25.91
N GLN A 31 -7.46 25.37 25.57
CA GLN A 31 -7.93 26.03 24.35
C GLN A 31 -6.98 25.85 23.15
N ILE A 32 -5.84 25.17 23.31
CA ILE A 32 -4.85 24.99 22.25
C ILE A 32 -5.02 23.62 21.59
N GLY A 33 -5.30 23.61 20.29
CA GLY A 33 -5.28 22.42 19.45
C GLY A 33 -3.97 22.34 18.66
N MET A 34 -3.24 21.22 18.80
CA MET A 34 -2.03 20.94 18.02
C MET A 34 -2.14 19.57 17.36
N ARG A 35 -1.59 19.42 16.15
CA ARG A 35 -1.46 18.10 15.51
C ARG A 35 -0.07 17.54 15.76
N LYS A 36 0.01 16.30 16.26
CA LYS A 36 1.29 15.61 16.42
C LYS A 36 1.88 15.32 15.04
N THR A 37 3.04 15.86 14.74
CA THR A 37 3.78 15.53 13.52
C THR A 37 4.10 14.04 13.50
N VAL A 38 3.78 13.38 12.39
CA VAL A 38 4.13 11.98 12.15
C VAL A 38 5.12 11.95 11.00
N LYS A 39 6.12 11.07 11.11
CA LYS A 39 7.08 10.86 10.03
C LYS A 39 6.38 10.19 8.84
N SER A 40 6.88 10.45 7.64
CA SER A 40 6.54 9.68 6.45
C SER A 40 7.37 8.41 6.39
N ALA A 41 6.94 7.44 5.58
CA ALA A 41 7.84 6.40 5.10
C ALA A 41 8.80 7.02 4.07
N ASP A 42 10.10 6.73 4.19
CA ASP A 42 11.09 7.36 3.30
C ASP A 42 10.83 6.96 1.84
N ILE A 43 10.63 5.66 1.59
CA ILE A 43 10.24 5.13 0.26
C ILE A 43 9.23 4.00 0.42
N VAL A 44 8.24 3.95 -0.47
CA VAL A 44 7.39 2.77 -0.67
C VAL A 44 7.54 2.30 -2.12
N LEU A 45 7.76 0.99 -2.27
CA LEU A 45 7.88 0.31 -3.54
C LEU A 45 6.53 -0.32 -3.94
N TYR A 46 6.17 -0.21 -5.21
CA TYR A 46 4.88 -0.63 -5.74
C TYR A 46 5.07 -1.52 -6.98
N HIS A 47 4.31 -2.62 -7.07
CA HIS A 47 4.16 -3.33 -8.34
C HIS A 47 3.37 -2.47 -9.34
N LYS A 48 2.26 -1.91 -8.84
CA LYS A 48 1.36 -0.95 -9.47
C LYS A 48 0.90 0.07 -8.43
N PRO A 49 0.39 1.26 -8.79
CA PRO A 49 -0.02 2.28 -7.83
C PRO A 49 -0.98 1.80 -6.72
N ASN A 50 -1.78 0.77 -7.00
CA ASN A 50 -2.73 0.15 -6.07
C ASN A 50 -2.16 -1.05 -5.29
N LEU A 51 -0.91 -1.46 -5.53
CA LEU A 51 -0.28 -2.67 -5.00
C LEU A 51 1.11 -2.34 -4.42
N PRO A 52 1.17 -1.84 -3.16
CA PRO A 52 2.44 -1.67 -2.46
C PRO A 52 3.06 -3.04 -2.18
N LEU A 53 4.39 -3.12 -2.25
CA LEU A 53 5.17 -4.33 -2.02
C LEU A 53 6.13 -4.20 -0.84
N ALA A 54 6.79 -3.06 -0.69
CA ALA A 54 7.82 -2.89 0.33
C ALA A 54 7.90 -1.47 0.87
N VAL A 55 8.43 -1.35 2.08
CA VAL A 55 8.85 -0.07 2.68
C VAL A 55 10.37 -0.06 2.76
N ILE A 56 10.99 1.07 2.43
CA ILE A 56 12.41 1.31 2.69
C ILE A 56 12.54 2.48 3.65
N GLU A 57 13.31 2.29 4.71
CA GLU A 57 13.71 3.33 5.65
C GLU A 57 15.21 3.57 5.55
N ALA A 58 15.59 4.81 5.25
CA ALA A 58 16.98 5.22 5.16
C ALA A 58 17.35 6.07 6.39
N LYS A 59 18.60 5.94 6.84
CA LYS A 59 19.19 6.78 7.88
C LYS A 59 20.55 7.28 7.40
N ALA A 60 21.07 8.33 8.04
CA ALA A 60 22.40 8.84 7.72
C ALA A 60 23.47 7.77 7.98
N ASN A 61 24.53 7.75 7.16
CA ASN A 61 25.59 6.73 7.17
C ASN A 61 26.25 6.50 8.54
N LYS A 62 26.32 7.54 9.40
CA LYS A 62 26.77 7.46 10.81
C LYS A 62 25.97 6.52 11.72
N HIS A 63 24.97 5.84 11.18
CA HIS A 63 24.10 4.91 11.89
C HIS A 63 24.26 3.51 11.32
N GLU A 64 24.01 2.51 12.16
CA GLU A 64 23.94 1.11 11.73
C GLU A 64 22.89 0.92 10.62
N ILE A 65 23.16 0.00 9.70
CA ILE A 65 22.31 -0.31 8.54
C ILE A 65 20.86 -0.61 8.98
N GLY A 66 20.70 -1.36 10.07
CA GLY A 66 19.39 -1.78 10.61
C GLY A 66 18.62 -0.70 11.38
N LYS A 67 19.16 0.51 11.61
CA LYS A 67 18.56 1.49 12.52
C LYS A 67 17.12 1.90 12.15
N GLY A 68 16.78 1.85 10.87
CA GLY A 68 15.43 2.16 10.37
C GLY A 68 14.40 1.03 10.51
N MET A 69 14.81 -0.19 10.90
CA MET A 69 13.98 -1.38 10.73
C MET A 69 12.64 -1.31 11.48
N GLN A 70 12.66 -0.93 12.77
CA GLN A 70 11.42 -0.85 13.56
C GLN A 70 10.41 0.15 12.97
N GLN A 71 10.91 1.28 12.45
CA GLN A 71 10.07 2.28 11.78
C GLN A 71 9.48 1.71 10.48
N GLY A 72 10.29 1.00 9.70
CA GLY A 72 9.86 0.34 8.48
C GLY A 72 8.81 -0.75 8.73
N LEU A 73 8.97 -1.55 9.79
CA LEU A 73 8.00 -2.55 10.23
C LEU A 73 6.64 -1.93 10.61
N ASP A 74 6.64 -0.78 11.27
CA ASP A 74 5.41 -0.07 11.63
C ASP A 74 4.66 0.45 10.39
N TYR A 75 5.37 0.97 9.39
CA TYR A 75 4.78 1.38 8.13
C TYR A 75 4.32 0.20 7.27
N ALA A 76 5.10 -0.88 7.23
CA ALA A 76 4.74 -2.10 6.53
C ALA A 76 3.50 -2.75 7.14
N ARG A 77 3.32 -2.66 8.46
CA ARG A 77 2.07 -3.06 9.13
C ARG A 77 0.87 -2.25 8.66
N LEU A 78 1.03 -0.95 8.42
CA LEU A 78 -0.05 -0.09 7.90
C LEU A 78 -0.42 -0.40 6.46
N LEU A 79 0.58 -0.69 5.63
CA LEU A 79 0.41 -1.04 4.22
C LEU A 79 0.13 -2.53 4.02
N GLU A 80 0.16 -3.33 5.08
CA GLU A 80 0.04 -4.79 5.06
C GLU A 80 0.94 -5.46 4.01
N VAL A 81 2.20 -5.03 3.97
CA VAL A 81 3.21 -5.56 3.05
C VAL A 81 4.24 -6.43 3.79
N PRO A 82 4.78 -7.48 3.13
CA PRO A 82 5.67 -8.44 3.78
C PRO A 82 7.16 -8.02 3.78
N PHE A 83 7.54 -7.03 2.97
CA PHE A 83 8.94 -6.66 2.76
C PHE A 83 9.28 -5.31 3.39
N VAL A 84 10.40 -5.26 4.13
CA VAL A 84 10.96 -4.03 4.68
C VAL A 84 12.46 -3.99 4.44
N PHE A 85 12.98 -2.84 4.04
CA PHE A 85 14.41 -2.61 3.93
C PHE A 85 14.82 -1.48 4.85
N ALA A 86 15.86 -1.68 5.66
CA ALA A 86 16.54 -0.62 6.39
C ALA A 86 17.92 -0.39 5.75
N SER A 87 18.33 0.88 5.61
CA SER A 87 19.63 1.22 5.03
C SER A 87 20.25 2.46 5.68
N ASN A 88 21.57 2.51 5.71
CA ASN A 88 22.36 3.71 6.02
C ASN A 88 23.13 4.24 4.79
N GLY A 89 23.03 3.57 3.64
CA GLY A 89 23.78 3.86 2.43
C GLY A 89 24.85 2.82 2.04
N ASP A 90 25.30 1.95 2.94
CA ASP A 90 26.36 0.96 2.67
C ASP A 90 25.82 -0.41 2.24
N GLY A 91 24.60 -0.72 2.66
CA GLY A 91 23.90 -1.98 2.37
C GLY A 91 22.44 -1.90 2.81
N PHE A 92 21.79 -3.05 2.91
CA PHE A 92 20.44 -3.15 3.45
C PHE A 92 20.32 -4.28 4.47
N ILE A 93 19.59 -4.05 5.55
CA ILE A 93 18.92 -5.14 6.26
C ILE A 93 17.56 -5.33 5.59
N PHE A 94 17.35 -6.49 4.99
CA PHE A 94 16.10 -6.90 4.36
C PHE A 94 15.31 -7.80 5.30
N HIS A 95 14.12 -7.35 5.69
CA HIS A 95 13.14 -8.12 6.42
C HIS A 95 12.11 -8.73 5.46
N ASP A 96 12.02 -10.06 5.42
CA ASP A 96 11.20 -10.84 4.50
C ASP A 96 10.24 -11.78 5.24
N LYS A 97 8.97 -11.37 5.40
CA LYS A 97 7.93 -12.22 6.02
C LYS A 97 7.53 -13.44 5.19
N THR A 98 7.96 -13.51 3.93
CA THR A 98 7.72 -14.68 3.07
C THR A 98 8.72 -15.80 3.34
N ASN A 99 9.80 -15.51 4.07
CA ASN A 99 10.81 -16.48 4.52
C ASN A 99 10.86 -16.55 6.06
N PRO A 100 9.95 -17.29 6.71
CA PRO A 100 9.88 -17.34 8.17
C PRO A 100 11.11 -17.99 8.83
N SER A 101 11.87 -18.81 8.09
CA SER A 101 13.13 -19.40 8.58
C SER A 101 14.26 -18.37 8.72
N GLN A 102 14.20 -17.28 7.96
CA GLN A 102 15.22 -16.23 7.98
C GLN A 102 14.55 -14.89 7.69
N LEU A 103 13.95 -14.33 8.74
CA LEU A 103 13.19 -13.09 8.64
C LEU A 103 14.05 -11.90 8.25
N GLU A 104 15.31 -11.85 8.66
CA GLU A 104 16.21 -10.73 8.38
C GLU A 104 17.53 -11.21 7.80
N THR A 105 17.94 -10.55 6.72
CA THR A 105 19.20 -10.80 6.01
C THR A 105 19.87 -9.49 5.67
N GLU A 106 21.18 -9.41 5.82
CA GLU A 106 21.96 -8.32 5.27
C GLU A 106 22.26 -8.60 3.79
N ILE A 107 21.99 -7.62 2.93
CA ILE A 107 22.24 -7.69 1.48
C ILE A 107 23.07 -6.49 1.03
N GLN A 108 23.92 -6.70 0.03
CA GLN A 108 24.70 -5.62 -0.57
C GLN A 108 23.81 -4.70 -1.41
N LEU A 109 24.31 -3.51 -1.72
CA LEU A 109 23.61 -2.58 -2.61
C LEU A 109 23.35 -3.16 -4.02
N SER A 110 24.24 -4.03 -4.50
CA SER A 110 24.11 -4.72 -5.79
C SER A 110 23.01 -5.78 -5.80
N ASP A 111 22.65 -6.28 -4.62
CA ASP A 111 21.79 -7.46 -4.47
C ASP A 111 20.34 -7.05 -4.17
N PHE A 112 20.01 -5.77 -4.35
CA PHE A 112 18.66 -5.27 -4.16
C PHE A 112 17.69 -5.98 -5.12
N PRO A 113 16.59 -6.54 -4.62
CA PRO A 113 15.73 -7.39 -5.45
C PRO A 113 15.01 -6.59 -6.53
N THR A 114 14.85 -7.22 -7.69
CA THR A 114 14.13 -6.63 -8.82
C THR A 114 12.63 -6.52 -8.53
N PRO A 115 11.89 -5.65 -9.26
CA PRO A 115 10.43 -5.57 -9.13
C PRO A 115 9.73 -6.92 -9.34
N GLU A 116 10.21 -7.71 -10.30
CA GLU A 116 9.66 -9.02 -10.62
C GLU A 116 9.91 -10.04 -9.50
N GLN A 117 11.12 -10.05 -8.92
CA GLN A 117 11.44 -10.95 -7.81
C GLN A 117 10.55 -10.67 -6.59
N LEU A 118 10.38 -9.41 -6.19
CA LEU A 118 9.48 -9.07 -5.08
C LEU A 118 8.02 -9.36 -5.41
N TRP A 119 7.60 -9.12 -6.65
CA TRP A 119 6.23 -9.42 -7.09
C TRP A 119 5.93 -10.92 -7.04
N GLN A 120 6.84 -11.77 -7.53
CA GLN A 120 6.68 -13.22 -7.48
C GLN A 120 6.60 -13.74 -6.04
N LYS A 121 7.49 -13.28 -5.16
CA LYS A 121 7.44 -13.61 -3.73
C LYS A 121 6.12 -13.16 -3.09
N TYR A 122 5.66 -11.95 -3.42
CA TYR A 122 4.38 -11.43 -2.92
C TYR A 122 3.18 -12.27 -3.37
N CYS A 123 3.12 -12.62 -4.66
CA CYS A 123 2.08 -13.49 -5.21
C CYS A 123 2.04 -14.85 -4.52
N ALA A 124 3.22 -15.47 -4.32
CA ALA A 124 3.33 -16.74 -3.60
C ALA A 124 2.88 -16.61 -2.14
N TYR A 125 3.33 -15.58 -1.43
CA TYR A 125 2.95 -15.29 -0.05
C TYR A 125 1.44 -15.09 0.12
N ARG A 126 0.79 -14.46 -0.86
CA ARG A 126 -0.67 -14.24 -0.87
C ARG A 126 -1.47 -15.42 -1.43
N GLY A 127 -0.80 -16.45 -1.97
CA GLY A 127 -1.45 -17.60 -2.59
C GLY A 127 -2.22 -17.24 -3.86
N TYR A 128 -1.79 -16.22 -4.60
CA TYR A 128 -2.47 -15.79 -5.82
C TYR A 128 -2.24 -16.77 -6.97
N THR A 129 -3.33 -17.18 -7.62
CA THR A 129 -3.29 -17.98 -8.84
C THR A 129 -3.26 -17.08 -10.07
N ALA A 130 -2.73 -17.61 -11.19
CA ALA A 130 -2.69 -16.89 -12.47
C ALA A 130 -4.09 -16.40 -12.91
N ALA A 131 -5.15 -17.16 -12.63
CA ALA A 131 -6.52 -16.78 -12.94
C ALA A 131 -7.04 -15.56 -12.13
N GLN A 132 -6.50 -15.33 -10.94
CA GLN A 132 -6.90 -14.21 -10.09
C GLN A 132 -6.14 -12.91 -10.40
N LEU A 133 -4.92 -13.02 -10.97
CA LEU A 133 -4.04 -11.87 -11.22
C LEU A 133 -4.67 -10.75 -12.08
N PRO A 134 -5.45 -11.03 -13.14
CA PRO A 134 -6.10 -9.97 -13.92
C PRO A 134 -7.03 -9.09 -13.07
N LEU A 135 -7.75 -9.67 -12.10
CA LEU A 135 -8.60 -8.92 -11.18
C LEU A 135 -7.77 -8.21 -10.09
N ILE A 136 -6.80 -8.91 -9.50
CA ILE A 136 -5.94 -8.37 -8.42
C ILE A 136 -5.10 -7.18 -8.90
N THR A 137 -4.65 -7.21 -10.15
CA THR A 137 -3.80 -6.16 -10.74
C THR A 137 -4.59 -5.12 -11.53
N GLN A 138 -5.92 -5.20 -11.55
CA GLN A 138 -6.76 -4.22 -12.24
C GLN A 138 -6.55 -2.82 -11.66
N ASP A 139 -6.27 -1.85 -12.53
CA ASP A 139 -5.95 -0.47 -12.15
C ASP A 139 -7.16 0.27 -11.57
N TYR A 140 -6.89 1.29 -10.76
CA TYR A 140 -7.91 2.22 -10.28
C TYR A 140 -8.47 3.08 -11.41
N HIS A 141 -9.63 3.67 -11.15
CA HIS A 141 -10.09 4.81 -11.94
C HIS A 141 -9.20 6.00 -11.59
N ASP A 142 -8.66 6.64 -12.60
CA ASP A 142 -7.99 7.94 -12.50
C ASP A 142 -8.89 9.00 -13.14
N ASP A 143 -9.31 9.97 -12.34
CA ASP A 143 -10.12 11.11 -12.79
C ASP A 143 -9.25 12.33 -13.18
N GLY A 144 -7.92 12.17 -13.20
CA GLY A 144 -6.97 13.24 -13.50
C GLY A 144 -6.76 14.23 -12.35
N SER A 145 -7.47 14.09 -11.23
CA SER A 145 -7.33 14.98 -10.07
C SER A 145 -6.06 14.70 -9.25
N GLY A 146 -5.36 13.61 -9.54
CA GLY A 146 -4.22 13.14 -8.75
C GLY A 146 -4.61 12.57 -7.38
N LYS A 147 -5.91 12.45 -7.07
CA LYS A 147 -6.39 11.85 -5.82
C LYS A 147 -6.10 10.36 -5.79
N THR A 148 -5.24 9.96 -4.85
CA THR A 148 -4.95 8.56 -4.55
C THR A 148 -5.66 8.12 -3.26
N PRO A 149 -6.05 6.84 -3.15
CA PRO A 149 -6.64 6.33 -1.91
C PRO A 149 -5.67 6.48 -0.75
N ARG A 150 -6.18 6.88 0.42
CA ARG A 150 -5.44 6.75 1.68
C ARG A 150 -5.15 5.28 1.96
N TYR A 151 -4.12 4.98 2.75
CA TYR A 151 -3.67 3.60 3.01
C TYR A 151 -4.82 2.66 3.41
N TYR A 152 -5.72 3.11 4.29
CA TYR A 152 -6.84 2.29 4.76
C TYR A 152 -7.93 2.09 3.69
N GLN A 153 -8.11 3.02 2.74
CA GLN A 153 -9.01 2.84 1.61
C GLN A 153 -8.40 1.84 0.63
N LEU A 154 -7.10 1.96 0.34
CA LEU A 154 -6.35 1.00 -0.48
C LEU A 154 -6.48 -0.42 0.10
N GLN A 155 -6.30 -0.58 1.42
CA GLN A 155 -6.49 -1.86 2.11
C GLN A 155 -7.91 -2.39 1.94
N ALA A 156 -8.93 -1.56 2.21
CA ALA A 156 -10.33 -1.95 2.08
C ALA A 156 -10.67 -2.41 0.65
N ILE A 157 -10.18 -1.68 -0.37
CA ILE A 157 -10.41 -2.04 -1.77
C ILE A 157 -9.69 -3.35 -2.10
N ASN A 158 -8.39 -3.47 -1.81
CA ASN A 158 -7.60 -4.66 -2.14
C ASN A 158 -8.13 -5.93 -1.46
N LYS A 159 -8.49 -5.87 -0.18
CA LYS A 159 -9.09 -7.02 0.53
C LYS A 159 -10.43 -7.42 -0.04
N THR A 160 -11.23 -6.45 -0.49
CA THR A 160 -12.51 -6.74 -1.14
C THR A 160 -12.29 -7.45 -2.48
N ILE A 161 -11.34 -6.97 -3.28
CA ILE A 161 -11.01 -7.57 -4.57
C ILE A 161 -10.44 -8.99 -4.40
N GLU A 162 -9.58 -9.21 -3.39
CA GLU A 162 -9.05 -10.52 -3.02
C GLU A 162 -10.14 -11.47 -2.53
N ALA A 163 -11.05 -11.01 -1.66
CA ALA A 163 -12.16 -11.84 -1.20
C ALA A 163 -13.07 -12.26 -2.36
N VAL A 164 -13.36 -11.35 -3.30
CA VAL A 164 -14.12 -11.69 -4.52
C VAL A 164 -13.35 -12.67 -5.41
N SER A 165 -12.03 -12.52 -5.55
CA SER A 165 -11.20 -13.46 -6.33
C SER A 165 -11.15 -14.86 -5.72
N LEU A 166 -11.42 -14.99 -4.41
CA LEU A 166 -11.59 -16.23 -3.68
C LEU A 166 -13.04 -16.76 -3.68
N GLY A 167 -13.94 -16.15 -4.47
CA GLY A 167 -15.34 -16.57 -4.57
C GLY A 167 -16.21 -16.20 -3.36
N LYS A 168 -15.76 -15.30 -2.47
CA LYS A 168 -16.57 -14.84 -1.35
C LYS A 168 -17.69 -13.94 -1.86
N ASN A 169 -18.93 -14.34 -1.56
CA ASN A 169 -20.14 -13.65 -2.03
C ASN A 169 -20.73 -12.64 -1.02
N ARG A 170 -20.19 -12.60 0.21
CA ARG A 170 -20.65 -11.71 1.28
C ARG A 170 -19.46 -11.19 2.05
N MET A 171 -19.38 -9.87 2.20
CA MET A 171 -18.27 -9.16 2.85
C MET A 171 -18.85 -7.98 3.64
N LEU A 172 -18.17 -7.59 4.72
CA LEU A 172 -18.52 -6.42 5.52
C LEU A 172 -17.27 -5.53 5.66
N LEU A 173 -17.37 -4.28 5.21
CA LEU A 173 -16.36 -3.26 5.44
C LEU A 173 -16.88 -2.30 6.51
N VAL A 174 -16.22 -2.27 7.67
CA VAL A 174 -16.54 -1.33 8.74
C VAL A 174 -15.62 -0.11 8.60
N MET A 175 -16.22 1.03 8.27
CA MET A 175 -15.50 2.29 8.07
C MET A 175 -16.24 3.45 8.75
N ALA A 176 -15.52 4.24 9.55
CA ALA A 176 -16.10 5.41 10.21
C ALA A 176 -16.65 6.44 9.20
N THR A 177 -17.60 7.27 9.63
CA THR A 177 -18.13 8.38 8.81
C THR A 177 -17.03 9.39 8.51
N GLY A 178 -17.04 9.98 7.31
CA GLY A 178 -16.00 10.91 6.85
C GLY A 178 -14.70 10.26 6.37
N THR A 179 -14.56 8.93 6.39
CA THR A 179 -13.32 8.25 5.93
C THR A 179 -13.27 7.98 4.43
N GLY A 180 -14.31 8.35 3.66
CA GLY A 180 -14.35 8.19 2.21
C GLY A 180 -14.92 6.85 1.74
N LYS A 181 -16.04 6.40 2.35
CA LYS A 181 -16.76 5.17 1.95
C LYS A 181 -17.20 5.20 0.49
N THR A 182 -17.75 6.33 0.01
CA THR A 182 -18.20 6.50 -1.38
C THR A 182 -17.08 6.26 -2.38
N TYR A 183 -15.93 6.91 -2.18
CA TYR A 183 -14.74 6.72 -3.02
C TYR A 183 -14.24 5.26 -3.00
N THR A 184 -14.22 4.64 -1.82
CA THR A 184 -13.81 3.23 -1.65
C THR A 184 -14.74 2.29 -2.42
N ALA A 185 -16.06 2.47 -2.28
CA ALA A 185 -17.06 1.69 -3.00
C ALA A 185 -16.95 1.88 -4.51
N PHE A 186 -16.77 3.12 -4.98
CA PHE A 186 -16.57 3.42 -6.40
C PHE A 186 -15.36 2.70 -6.98
N GLN A 187 -14.20 2.74 -6.30
CA GLN A 187 -13.00 2.05 -6.80
C GLN A 187 -13.14 0.52 -6.80
N ILE A 188 -13.86 -0.06 -5.83
CA ILE A 188 -14.22 -1.50 -5.85
C ILE A 188 -15.07 -1.82 -7.08
N ILE A 189 -16.14 -1.06 -7.30
CA ILE A 189 -17.07 -1.20 -8.43
C ILE A 189 -16.30 -1.09 -9.75
N TRP A 190 -15.48 -0.06 -9.90
CA TRP A 190 -14.67 0.18 -11.09
C TRP A 190 -13.77 -1.01 -11.40
N ARG A 191 -13.01 -1.51 -10.41
CA ARG A 191 -12.09 -2.63 -10.61
C ARG A 191 -12.82 -3.92 -10.97
N LEU A 192 -13.93 -4.23 -10.31
CA LEU A 192 -14.75 -5.40 -10.64
C LEU A 192 -15.35 -5.32 -12.04
N TRP A 193 -15.79 -4.12 -12.44
CA TRP A 193 -16.39 -3.88 -13.75
C TRP A 193 -15.35 -3.93 -14.87
N LYS A 194 -14.22 -3.22 -14.71
CA LYS A 194 -13.13 -3.19 -15.71
C LYS A 194 -12.46 -4.54 -15.91
N ALA A 195 -12.29 -5.32 -14.84
CA ALA A 195 -11.81 -6.69 -14.93
C ALA A 195 -12.86 -7.68 -15.50
N ARG A 196 -14.05 -7.19 -15.89
CA ARG A 196 -15.19 -7.98 -16.40
C ARG A 196 -15.70 -9.07 -15.44
N GLN A 197 -15.40 -8.94 -14.15
CA GLN A 197 -15.82 -9.89 -13.12
C GLN A 197 -17.28 -9.74 -12.73
N LYS A 198 -17.80 -8.50 -12.80
CA LYS A 198 -19.22 -8.19 -12.57
C LYS A 198 -19.74 -7.25 -13.65
N LYS A 199 -20.82 -7.64 -14.32
CA LYS A 199 -21.42 -6.87 -15.44
C LYS A 199 -22.48 -5.86 -14.98
N ARG A 200 -23.20 -6.17 -13.90
CA ARG A 200 -24.28 -5.37 -13.35
C ARG A 200 -24.04 -5.18 -11.86
N ILE A 201 -24.02 -3.93 -11.41
CA ILE A 201 -23.73 -3.58 -10.02
C ILE A 201 -24.81 -2.61 -9.55
N LEU A 202 -25.48 -2.98 -8.46
CA LEU A 202 -26.46 -2.14 -7.79
C LEU A 202 -25.81 -1.51 -6.56
N PHE A 203 -25.73 -0.19 -6.53
CA PHE A 203 -25.27 0.58 -5.37
C PHE A 203 -26.47 1.19 -4.66
N LEU A 204 -26.73 0.75 -3.43
CA LEU A 204 -27.84 1.23 -2.62
C LEU A 204 -27.31 2.18 -1.54
N ALA A 205 -27.91 3.35 -1.44
CA ALA A 205 -27.64 4.34 -0.42
C ALA A 205 -28.94 5.05 -0.04
N ASP A 206 -29.01 5.53 1.19
CA ASP A 206 -30.14 6.32 1.66
C ASP A 206 -30.16 7.70 0.98
N ARG A 207 -31.36 8.17 0.60
CA ARG A 207 -31.57 9.42 -0.17
C ARG A 207 -31.05 10.66 0.55
N ASN A 208 -31.04 10.66 1.88
CA ASN A 208 -30.72 11.87 2.66
C ASN A 208 -29.24 12.26 2.65
N ILE A 209 -28.32 11.39 2.20
CA ILE A 209 -26.87 11.64 2.23
C ILE A 209 -26.31 12.06 0.86
N LEU A 210 -27.07 11.89 -0.23
CA LEU A 210 -26.59 12.03 -1.61
C LEU A 210 -26.91 13.36 -2.29
N VAL A 211 -27.79 14.20 -1.72
CA VAL A 211 -28.26 15.44 -2.38
C VAL A 211 -27.15 16.49 -2.57
N ASP A 212 -26.04 16.41 -1.83
CA ASP A 212 -24.94 17.39 -1.91
C ASP A 212 -23.64 16.90 -2.56
N GLN A 213 -23.56 15.66 -3.08
CA GLN A 213 -22.28 15.07 -3.56
C GLN A 213 -22.14 14.94 -5.09
N THR A 214 -23.03 15.53 -5.87
CA THR A 214 -22.92 15.60 -7.34
C THR A 214 -22.81 17.03 -7.86
N ARG A 215 -21.69 17.69 -7.54
CA ARG A 215 -21.13 18.79 -8.35
C ARG A 215 -19.65 18.58 -8.56
#